data_AF-A0A3M6UYQ5-F1
#
_entry.id   AF-A0A3M6UYQ5-F1
#
_cell.length_a   1.000
_cell.length_b   1.000
_cell.length_c   1.000
_cell.angle_alpha   90.00
_cell.angle_beta   90.00
_cell.angle_gamma   90.00
#
_symmetry.space_group_name_H-M   'P 1'
#
loop_
_entity.id
_entity.type
_entity.pdbx_description
1 polymer ?
#
loop_
_entity_poly.entity_id
_entity_poly.type
_entity_poly.pdbx_seq_one_letter_code
_entity_poly.pdbx_strand_id
1 'polypeptide(L)'
;MTVLGYVTPVRFKANQHNNDPQTTCNTIMDSKLYGHVQRTLSGQRTTNTYGVGQWIPSDQKVLDKWLTNLITEVKIKSKDKLELLLVLHPPAEDEDTARAETQPVVANGKEEDLGLHPPVQELLKAIISDPKIYMFFHQMFQQQYTELPHISERTKISSWQLMIILIDYIMTTAPEYSKAGLVSFPINAILNWPMATTAGFAAFLDDKVNTLFKSILNYWGKFLSSSASCYVLNENPRHGWFGEDAMQAMPNFDQEFKCKPNEKHYGFTSWDDFFTREFRDGIRPVESPDDDSIVANACESAPYQISTAVKHRDFFWIKHQRYSLDFILNMSDLAKQFYGGTVYQAFLRATSYHRFHSPVSGTIYKTELVDGSYYSATHDIQDDPASPNMSRGYIAQVAARGIIYIQADNPDIGLMCFVSIGMSEVSSNEITVEEKDKVKKGDQLGMFHFGGSTYLLIFRPEVNIKFDTRGQMPGLDTENIPVKSKIATVHPAI
;
A
#
# COMPACT_ATOMS: atom_id res chain seq x y z
N MET A 1 -26.26 -28.83 38.76
CA MET A 1 -26.57 -27.49 39.27
C MET A 1 -25.31 -26.93 39.90
N THR A 2 -24.87 -25.81 39.36
CA THR A 2 -23.52 -25.23 39.45
C THR A 2 -23.22 -24.65 40.84
N VAL A 3 -22.02 -24.93 41.36
CA VAL A 3 -21.43 -24.20 42.52
C VAL A 3 -20.18 -23.48 42.01
N LEU A 4 -20.24 -22.16 42.01
CA LEU A 4 -19.13 -21.24 41.71
C LEU A 4 -18.21 -21.14 42.94
N GLY A 5 -16.93 -21.48 42.76
CA GLY A 5 -15.87 -21.25 43.74
C GLY A 5 -15.04 -20.03 43.37
N TYR A 6 -15.02 -19.03 44.27
CA TYR A 6 -14.11 -17.89 44.23
C TYR A 6 -12.70 -18.31 44.64
N VAL A 7 -11.67 -17.82 43.94
CA VAL A 7 -10.26 -17.91 44.37
C VAL A 7 -9.68 -16.50 44.45
N THR A 8 -9.12 -16.18 45.62
CA THR A 8 -8.49 -14.92 46.03
C THR A 8 -7.01 -14.85 45.59
N PRO A 9 -6.41 -13.65 45.48
CA PRO A 9 -5.07 -13.47 44.92
C PRO A 9 -3.96 -13.64 45.97
N VAL A 10 -2.87 -14.31 45.58
CA VAL A 10 -1.67 -14.52 46.41
C VAL A 10 -0.71 -13.33 46.26
N ARG A 11 -0.45 -12.64 47.37
CA ARG A 11 0.65 -11.66 47.53
C ARG A 11 1.97 -12.39 47.77
N PHE A 12 2.99 -12.11 46.97
CA PHE A 12 4.37 -12.50 47.28
C PHE A 12 5.09 -11.39 48.07
N LYS A 13 5.68 -11.78 49.20
CA LYS A 13 6.49 -10.93 50.10
C LYS A 13 7.88 -10.70 49.51
N ALA A 14 8.36 -9.46 49.61
CA ALA A 14 9.76 -9.10 49.44
C ALA A 14 10.59 -9.48 50.67
N ASN A 15 11.84 -9.90 50.46
CA ASN A 15 12.90 -9.86 51.47
C ASN A 15 14.24 -9.52 50.80
N GLN A 16 14.98 -8.61 51.43
CA GLN A 16 16.24 -8.00 51.01
C GLN A 16 17.50 -8.79 51.45
N HIS A 17 18.56 -8.72 50.63
CA HIS A 17 20.03 -8.78 50.87
C HIS A 17 20.65 -9.95 51.69
N ASN A 18 21.80 -10.58 51.36
CA ASN A 18 23.08 -10.05 50.87
C ASN A 18 24.04 -11.18 50.38
N ASN A 19 25.01 -10.80 49.52
CA ASN A 19 26.41 -11.29 49.32
C ASN A 19 26.79 -12.54 48.44
N ASP A 20 27.09 -12.28 47.14
CA ASP A 20 28.26 -12.59 46.24
C ASP A 20 29.27 -13.76 46.52
N PRO A 21 30.12 -14.24 45.55
CA PRO A 21 30.13 -14.25 44.06
C PRO A 21 30.39 -15.65 43.40
N GLN A 22 30.44 -15.67 42.05
CA GLN A 22 31.03 -16.69 41.15
C GLN A 22 30.24 -17.98 40.84
N THR A 23 29.56 -18.02 39.68
CA THR A 23 29.89 -18.97 38.60
C THR A 23 29.29 -18.50 37.27
N THR A 24 30.15 -18.14 36.32
CA THR A 24 29.80 -17.83 34.94
C THR A 24 29.69 -19.13 34.13
N CYS A 25 28.55 -19.35 33.46
CA CYS A 25 28.43 -20.33 32.39
C CYS A 25 28.13 -19.60 31.09
N ASN A 26 29.19 -19.41 30.29
CA ASN A 26 29.15 -18.84 28.95
C ASN A 26 28.45 -19.81 27.98
N THR A 27 27.45 -19.33 27.25
CA THR A 27 27.10 -19.90 25.95
C THR A 27 27.40 -18.85 24.90
N ILE A 28 28.41 -19.14 24.09
CA ILE A 28 28.97 -18.30 23.03
C ILE A 28 27.96 -18.29 21.87
N MET A 29 27.34 -17.14 21.58
CA MET A 29 26.82 -16.87 20.24
C MET A 29 27.95 -16.25 19.42
N ASP A 30 28.33 -16.95 18.37
CA ASP A 30 29.45 -16.64 17.50
C ASP A 30 29.14 -15.40 16.64
N SER A 31 29.64 -14.24 17.06
CA SER A 31 29.48 -12.95 16.37
C SER A 31 30.60 -12.66 15.37
N LYS A 32 30.90 -13.62 14.48
CA LYS A 32 31.93 -13.48 13.44
C LYS A 32 31.45 -13.95 12.08
N LEU A 33 30.52 -13.22 11.50
CA LEU A 33 30.40 -12.99 10.06
C LEU A 33 29.67 -11.67 9.88
N TYR A 34 29.92 -10.99 8.76
CA TYR A 34 29.39 -9.66 8.38
C TYR A 34 30.19 -8.47 8.92
N GLY A 35 31.30 -8.23 8.21
CA GLY A 35 32.12 -7.03 8.37
C GLY A 35 31.33 -5.76 8.04
N HIS A 36 31.54 -4.76 8.90
CA HIS A 36 31.21 -3.37 8.65
C HIS A 36 31.91 -2.89 7.37
N VAL A 37 31.13 -2.38 6.42
CA VAL A 37 31.62 -1.47 5.38
C VAL A 37 30.77 -0.22 5.41
N GLN A 38 31.09 0.69 6.32
CA GLN A 38 30.87 2.11 6.06
C GLN A 38 31.94 2.54 5.05
N ARG A 39 31.57 2.79 3.80
CA ARG A 39 32.38 3.56 2.86
C ARG A 39 31.61 4.79 2.41
N THR A 40 32.12 5.93 2.82
CA THR A 40 31.93 7.24 2.22
C THR A 40 32.28 7.18 0.73
N LEU A 41 31.29 7.40 -0.14
CA LEU A 41 31.52 7.73 -1.55
C LEU A 41 30.98 9.14 -1.81
N SER A 42 31.90 10.10 -1.82
CA SER A 42 31.70 11.42 -2.41
C SER A 42 31.81 11.27 -3.94
N GLY A 43 30.66 11.14 -4.60
CA GLY A 43 30.51 11.27 -6.04
C GLY A 43 29.29 12.14 -6.30
N GLN A 44 29.41 13.13 -7.18
CA GLN A 44 28.35 14.09 -7.51
C GLN A 44 27.05 13.35 -7.86
N ARG A 45 26.09 13.38 -6.93
CA ARG A 45 24.70 12.97 -7.17
C ARG A 45 24.10 13.95 -8.16
N THR A 46 23.72 13.46 -9.33
CA THR A 46 22.66 14.08 -10.10
C THR A 46 21.42 14.16 -9.20
N THR A 47 20.86 15.36 -9.05
CA THR A 47 19.73 15.65 -8.18
C THR A 47 18.43 15.12 -8.79
N ASN A 48 18.25 13.80 -8.84
CA ASN A 48 16.92 13.22 -8.92
C ASN A 48 16.39 13.13 -7.49
N THR A 49 15.45 14.01 -7.15
CA THR A 49 14.87 14.16 -5.81
C THR A 49 13.92 13.04 -5.40
N TYR A 50 13.71 12.01 -6.22
CA TYR A 50 12.70 10.98 -5.96
C TYR A 50 13.22 9.60 -6.35
N GLY A 51 13.56 8.79 -5.34
CA GLY A 51 13.71 7.35 -5.50
C GLY A 51 12.35 6.67 -5.64
N VAL A 52 12.34 5.42 -6.11
CA VAL A 52 11.12 4.63 -6.43
C VAL A 52 10.38 4.13 -5.20
N GLY A 53 10.83 4.57 -4.03
CA GLY A 53 10.19 4.33 -2.75
C GLY A 53 8.87 5.08 -2.55
N GLN A 54 8.59 6.16 -3.27
CA GLN A 54 7.86 7.30 -2.67
C GLN A 54 6.56 7.68 -3.40
N TRP A 55 5.43 7.22 -2.88
CA TRP A 55 4.06 7.63 -3.27
C TRP A 55 3.59 8.95 -2.68
N ILE A 56 4.24 9.33 -1.60
CA ILE A 56 4.16 10.62 -0.97
C ILE A 56 5.60 11.16 -1.01
N PRO A 57 5.79 12.46 -1.26
CA PRO A 57 7.10 13.11 -1.28
C PRO A 57 7.94 12.67 -0.08
N SER A 58 9.19 12.28 -0.31
CA SER A 58 10.19 12.19 0.78
C SER A 58 10.24 13.49 1.56
N ASP A 59 10.16 14.61 0.84
CA ASP A 59 10.13 15.92 1.45
C ASP A 59 8.79 16.14 2.15
N GLN A 60 8.81 15.82 3.44
CA GLN A 60 7.70 16.00 4.35
C GLN A 60 7.11 17.41 4.35
N LYS A 61 7.89 18.46 4.03
CA LYS A 61 7.35 19.83 3.93
C LYS A 61 6.31 19.95 2.81
N VAL A 62 6.47 19.17 1.74
CA VAL A 62 5.49 19.14 0.66
C VAL A 62 4.22 18.45 1.13
N LEU A 63 4.32 17.30 1.79
CA LEU A 63 3.17 16.61 2.39
C LEU A 63 2.44 17.53 3.37
N ASP A 64 3.17 18.18 4.28
CA ASP A 64 2.63 19.12 5.27
C ASP A 64 1.86 20.25 4.59
N LYS A 65 2.47 20.89 3.57
CA LYS A 65 1.84 21.97 2.82
C LYS A 65 0.58 21.51 2.09
N TRP A 66 0.63 20.37 1.44
CA TRP A 66 -0.52 19.81 0.73
C TRP A 66 -1.66 19.50 1.69
N LEU A 67 -1.37 18.83 2.82
CA LEU A 67 -2.36 18.50 3.83
C LEU A 67 -2.97 19.76 4.47
N THR A 68 -2.14 20.78 4.71
CA THR A 68 -2.59 22.07 5.24
C THR A 68 -3.55 22.76 4.27
N ASN A 69 -3.24 22.74 2.98
CA ASN A 69 -4.12 23.29 1.94
C ASN A 69 -5.45 22.54 1.88
N LEU A 70 -5.42 21.20 1.89
CA LEU A 70 -6.63 20.38 1.90
C LEU A 70 -7.50 20.66 3.14
N ILE A 71 -6.90 20.70 4.33
CA ILE A 71 -7.62 21.03 5.58
C ILE A 71 -8.25 22.41 5.47
N THR A 72 -7.51 23.40 4.96
CA THR A 72 -8.01 24.78 4.81
C THR A 72 -9.19 24.83 3.85
N GLU A 73 -9.07 24.16 2.70
CA GLU A 73 -10.12 24.09 1.69
C GLU A 73 -11.39 23.43 2.23
N VAL A 74 -11.25 22.29 2.93
CA VAL A 74 -12.38 21.58 3.53
C VAL A 74 -13.03 22.39 4.66
N LYS A 75 -12.25 23.09 5.49
CA LYS A 75 -12.78 24.01 6.51
C LYS A 75 -13.58 25.17 5.91
N ILE A 76 -13.33 25.54 4.65
CA ILE A 76 -14.09 26.57 3.94
C ILE A 76 -15.32 25.95 3.27
N LYS A 77 -15.13 24.89 2.48
CA LYS A 77 -16.19 24.30 1.63
C LYS A 77 -17.17 23.41 2.39
N SER A 78 -16.75 22.85 3.51
CA SER A 78 -17.53 21.91 4.33
C SER A 78 -17.63 22.37 5.77
N LYS A 79 -17.55 23.69 6.00
CA LYS A 79 -17.59 24.32 7.32
C LYS A 79 -18.78 23.84 8.15
N ASP A 80 -19.99 23.94 7.61
CA ASP A 80 -21.22 23.62 8.33
C ASP A 80 -21.28 22.14 8.73
N LYS A 81 -20.80 21.23 7.86
CA LYS A 81 -20.70 19.80 8.18
C LYS A 81 -19.71 19.55 9.32
N LEU A 82 -18.54 20.19 9.27
CA LEU A 82 -17.51 20.03 10.29
C LEU A 82 -17.99 20.60 11.64
N GLU A 83 -18.59 21.79 11.65
CA GLU A 83 -19.13 22.39 12.86
C GLU A 83 -20.25 21.55 13.47
N LEU A 84 -21.18 21.05 12.65
CA LEU A 84 -22.23 20.15 13.13
C LEU A 84 -21.66 18.84 13.70
N LEU A 85 -20.72 18.21 13.01
CA LEU A 85 -20.11 16.96 13.48
C LEU A 85 -19.34 17.16 14.80
N LEU A 86 -18.65 18.28 14.97
CA LEU A 86 -17.95 18.62 16.22
C LEU A 86 -18.92 18.92 17.36
N VAL A 87 -20.11 19.47 17.09
CA VAL A 87 -21.15 19.69 18.11
C VAL A 87 -21.82 18.38 18.52
N LEU A 88 -22.12 17.51 17.56
CA LEU A 88 -22.74 16.19 17.82
C LEU A 88 -21.78 15.25 18.54
N HIS A 89 -20.51 15.24 18.10
CA HIS A 89 -19.46 14.34 18.54
C HIS A 89 -18.20 15.16 18.82
N PRO A 90 -18.11 15.86 19.97
CA PRO A 90 -16.91 16.61 20.31
C PRO A 90 -15.69 15.68 20.33
N PRO A 91 -14.52 16.12 19.82
CA PRO A 91 -13.28 15.36 19.92
C PRO A 91 -13.04 14.97 21.37
N ALA A 92 -12.63 13.72 21.62
CA ALA A 92 -12.37 13.28 22.98
C ALA A 92 -11.33 14.18 23.63
N GLU A 93 -11.74 14.75 24.74
CA GLU A 93 -10.87 15.45 25.66
C GLU A 93 -10.11 14.38 26.48
N ASP A 94 -8.91 14.72 26.99
CA ASP A 94 -8.03 13.81 27.73
C ASP A 94 -8.67 13.12 28.97
N GLU A 95 -7.90 12.26 29.66
CA GLU A 95 -8.41 11.57 30.86
C GLU A 95 -8.94 12.51 31.95
N ASP A 96 -8.40 13.73 32.04
CA ASP A 96 -8.78 14.69 33.08
C ASP A 96 -10.14 15.33 32.76
N THR A 97 -10.40 15.56 31.49
CA THR A 97 -11.68 16.10 30.99
C THR A 97 -12.76 15.02 30.86
N ALA A 98 -12.39 13.77 30.56
CA ALA A 98 -13.31 12.63 30.67
C ALA A 98 -13.83 12.40 32.12
N ARG A 99 -13.07 12.86 33.13
CA ARG A 99 -13.47 12.83 34.55
C ARG A 99 -14.30 14.03 34.98
N ALA A 100 -14.42 15.07 34.15
CA ALA A 100 -15.20 16.26 34.46
C ALA A 100 -16.72 15.98 34.31
N GLU A 101 -17.54 16.74 35.04
CA GLU A 101 -19.01 16.61 34.94
C GLU A 101 -19.49 16.93 33.52
N THR A 102 -20.21 15.97 32.92
CA THR A 102 -20.72 16.11 31.55
C THR A 102 -21.90 17.09 31.53
N GLN A 103 -21.72 18.23 30.87
CA GLN A 103 -22.84 19.12 30.53
C GLN A 103 -23.59 18.52 29.33
N PRO A 104 -24.94 18.43 29.35
CA PRO A 104 -25.68 17.96 28.20
C PRO A 104 -25.52 18.95 27.03
N VAL A 105 -24.83 18.52 25.98
CA VAL A 105 -24.72 19.30 24.74
C VAL A 105 -26.05 19.18 24.00
N VAL A 106 -26.78 20.29 23.91
CA VAL A 106 -27.99 20.38 23.08
C VAL A 106 -27.54 20.73 21.66
N ALA A 107 -27.31 19.71 20.84
CA ALA A 107 -27.06 19.88 19.42
C ALA A 107 -28.37 20.13 18.67
N ASN A 108 -28.42 21.18 17.83
CA ASN A 108 -29.51 21.35 16.85
C ASN A 108 -29.12 20.64 15.56
N GLY A 109 -29.58 19.40 15.38
CA GLY A 109 -29.35 18.57 14.18
C GLY A 109 -29.09 17.10 14.52
N LYS A 110 -28.93 16.27 13.50
CA LYS A 110 -28.59 14.84 13.61
C LYS A 110 -27.48 14.46 12.63
N GLU A 111 -26.89 13.28 12.79
CA GLU A 111 -25.85 12.79 11.88
C GLU A 111 -26.31 12.71 10.43
N GLU A 112 -27.61 12.49 10.17
CA GLU A 112 -28.15 12.46 8.81
C GLU A 112 -28.13 13.84 8.13
N ASP A 113 -28.17 14.92 8.91
CA ASP A 113 -28.17 16.29 8.39
C ASP A 113 -26.80 16.69 7.80
N LEU A 114 -25.74 15.90 8.07
CA LEU A 114 -24.41 16.11 7.48
C LEU A 114 -24.39 15.89 5.96
N GLY A 115 -25.33 15.11 5.41
CA GLY A 115 -25.38 14.79 3.99
C GLY A 115 -24.07 14.20 3.46
N LEU A 116 -23.47 13.27 4.21
CA LEU A 116 -22.25 12.56 3.79
C LEU A 116 -22.57 11.58 2.67
N HIS A 117 -21.57 11.26 1.85
CA HIS A 117 -21.68 10.16 0.90
C HIS A 117 -21.96 8.84 1.65
N PRO A 118 -22.80 7.94 1.10
CA PRO A 118 -23.26 6.74 1.81
C PRO A 118 -22.17 5.92 2.51
N PRO A 119 -21.04 5.54 1.87
CA PRO A 119 -20.02 4.75 2.56
C PRO A 119 -19.28 5.53 3.67
N VAL A 120 -19.21 6.86 3.57
CA VAL A 120 -18.61 7.71 4.60
C VAL A 120 -19.57 7.85 5.79
N GLN A 121 -20.88 7.93 5.53
CA GLN A 121 -21.90 7.84 6.57
C GLN A 121 -21.86 6.50 7.31
N GLU A 122 -21.63 5.40 6.59
CA GLU A 122 -21.47 4.07 7.20
C GLU A 122 -20.23 4.01 8.11
N LEU A 123 -19.10 4.59 7.68
CA LEU A 123 -17.91 4.69 8.52
C LEU A 123 -18.18 5.54 9.77
N LEU A 124 -18.81 6.70 9.64
CA LEU A 124 -19.22 7.53 10.78
C LEU A 124 -20.07 6.72 11.76
N LYS A 125 -21.11 6.05 11.26
CA LYS A 125 -22.01 5.22 12.07
C LYS A 125 -21.25 4.11 12.80
N ALA A 126 -20.30 3.46 12.13
CA ALA A 126 -19.50 2.40 12.73
C ALA A 126 -18.58 2.94 13.84
N ILE A 127 -17.94 4.09 13.63
CA ILE A 127 -17.11 4.76 14.64
C ILE A 127 -17.93 5.03 15.91
N ILE A 128 -19.15 5.56 15.79
CA ILE A 128 -19.95 5.96 16.96
C ILE A 128 -20.69 4.79 17.65
N SER A 129 -20.89 3.65 16.96
CA SER A 129 -21.73 2.56 17.47
C SER A 129 -20.99 1.27 17.80
N ASP A 130 -19.78 1.05 17.28
CA ASP A 130 -18.95 -0.11 17.62
C ASP A 130 -17.86 0.31 18.63
N PRO A 131 -17.85 -0.22 19.87
CA PRO A 131 -16.93 0.24 20.91
C PRO A 131 -15.46 -0.01 20.58
N LYS A 132 -15.15 -1.03 19.76
CA LYS A 132 -13.77 -1.32 19.36
C LYS A 132 -13.30 -0.32 18.31
N ILE A 133 -14.13 -0.04 17.30
CA ILE A 133 -13.83 0.96 16.28
C ILE A 133 -13.75 2.35 16.94
N TYR A 134 -14.69 2.70 17.82
CA TYR A 134 -14.65 3.92 18.61
C TYR A 134 -13.31 4.08 19.34
N MET A 135 -12.90 3.07 20.11
CA MET A 135 -11.63 3.10 20.84
C MET A 135 -10.43 3.30 19.92
N PHE A 136 -10.30 2.51 18.85
CA PHE A 136 -9.16 2.61 17.96
C PHE A 136 -9.07 3.96 17.24
N PHE A 137 -10.21 4.49 16.78
CA PHE A 137 -10.24 5.78 16.11
C PHE A 137 -9.89 6.91 17.07
N HIS A 138 -10.33 6.89 18.33
CA HIS A 138 -9.87 7.89 19.29
C HIS A 138 -8.36 7.77 19.58
N GLN A 139 -7.89 6.55 19.85
CA GLN A 139 -6.50 6.32 20.21
C GLN A 139 -5.53 6.66 19.07
N MET A 140 -5.83 6.32 17.81
CA MET A 140 -4.88 6.57 16.71
C MET A 140 -4.61 8.07 16.50
N PHE A 141 -5.61 8.93 16.70
CA PHE A 141 -5.44 10.37 16.59
C PHE A 141 -4.80 10.99 17.84
N GLN A 142 -4.86 10.34 19.01
CA GLN A 142 -4.10 10.76 20.19
C GLN A 142 -2.63 10.32 20.10
N GLN A 143 -2.40 9.07 19.70
CA GLN A 143 -1.09 8.41 19.66
C GLN A 143 -0.12 9.06 18.67
N GLN A 144 -0.61 9.68 17.59
CA GLN A 144 0.27 10.43 16.67
C GLN A 144 1.01 11.61 17.34
N TYR A 145 0.57 12.05 18.53
CA TYR A 145 1.24 13.09 19.31
C TYR A 145 2.19 12.51 20.37
N THR A 146 1.90 11.31 20.90
CA THR A 146 2.67 10.69 21.99
C THR A 146 3.67 9.63 21.53
N GLU A 147 3.32 8.85 20.50
CA GLU A 147 4.12 7.73 19.96
C GLU A 147 5.03 8.18 18.79
N LEU A 148 4.71 9.31 18.14
CA LEU A 148 5.48 9.86 17.01
C LEU A 148 6.12 11.24 17.33
N PRO A 149 6.93 11.37 18.41
CA PRO A 149 7.39 12.67 18.92
C PRO A 149 8.39 13.40 18.01
N HIS A 150 9.15 12.67 17.18
CA HIS A 150 10.08 13.27 16.21
C HIS A 150 9.37 13.92 15.00
N ILE A 151 8.05 13.78 14.95
CA ILE A 151 7.15 14.24 13.89
C ILE A 151 6.19 15.32 14.46
N SER A 152 6.49 15.86 15.65
CA SER A 152 5.61 16.77 16.42
C SER A 152 5.29 18.10 15.73
N GLU A 153 6.23 18.65 14.94
CA GLU A 153 6.06 19.92 14.20
C GLU A 153 5.33 19.76 12.85
N ARG A 154 4.83 18.57 12.52
CA ARG A 154 4.20 18.25 11.24
C ARG A 154 2.70 18.54 11.21
N THR A 155 2.16 18.75 10.00
CA THR A 155 0.71 18.87 9.82
C THR A 155 0.07 17.50 10.05
N LYS A 156 -0.91 17.46 10.97
CA LYS A 156 -1.59 16.25 11.41
C LYS A 156 -3.10 16.43 11.30
N ILE A 157 -3.80 15.33 11.06
CA ILE A 157 -5.27 15.30 11.19
C ILE A 157 -5.59 15.20 12.68
N SER A 158 -6.20 16.23 13.25
CA SER A 158 -6.34 16.34 14.71
C SER A 158 -7.34 15.36 15.32
N SER A 159 -8.30 14.86 14.53
CA SER A 159 -9.36 13.99 15.04
C SER A 159 -10.05 13.19 13.93
N TRP A 160 -10.78 12.14 14.30
CA TRP A 160 -11.55 11.34 13.35
C TRP A 160 -12.70 12.14 12.72
N GLN A 161 -13.25 13.14 13.40
CA GLN A 161 -14.29 14.02 12.85
C GLN A 161 -13.75 14.79 11.62
N LEU A 162 -12.56 15.38 11.75
CA LEU A 162 -11.91 16.05 10.64
C LEU A 162 -11.59 15.04 9.52
N MET A 163 -11.12 13.84 9.86
CA MET A 163 -10.89 12.76 8.89
C MET A 163 -12.17 12.41 8.10
N ILE A 164 -13.33 12.27 8.76
CA ILE A 164 -14.60 11.96 8.10
C ILE A 164 -14.96 13.02 7.06
N ILE A 165 -14.87 14.30 7.41
CA ILE A 165 -15.20 15.38 6.47
C ILE A 165 -14.18 15.47 5.33
N LEU A 166 -12.89 15.22 5.61
CA LEU A 166 -11.86 15.17 4.58
C LEU A 166 -12.12 14.02 3.59
N ILE A 167 -12.40 12.81 4.08
CA ILE A 167 -12.72 11.66 3.22
C ILE A 167 -14.00 11.92 2.41
N ASP A 168 -15.05 12.49 3.03
CA ASP A 168 -16.28 12.86 2.34
C ASP A 168 -16.03 13.82 1.17
N TYR A 169 -15.16 14.80 1.39
CA TYR A 169 -14.75 15.75 0.34
C TYR A 169 -14.06 15.05 -0.83
N ILE A 170 -13.23 14.04 -0.56
CA ILE A 170 -12.47 13.32 -1.60
C ILE A 170 -13.35 12.52 -2.54
N MET A 171 -14.52 12.05 -2.10
CA MET A 171 -15.41 11.16 -2.86
C MET A 171 -15.82 11.69 -4.25
N THR A 172 -15.70 13.00 -4.48
CA THR A 172 -16.01 13.65 -5.76
C THR A 172 -14.84 14.47 -6.31
N THR A 173 -13.61 14.15 -5.91
CA THR A 173 -12.40 14.81 -6.41
C THR A 173 -11.54 13.82 -7.18
N ALA A 174 -11.03 14.25 -8.33
CA ALA A 174 -10.04 13.49 -9.09
C ALA A 174 -8.64 14.03 -8.75
N PRO A 175 -7.60 13.18 -8.71
CA PRO A 175 -6.27 13.66 -8.38
C PRO A 175 -5.65 14.48 -9.50
N GLU A 176 -5.20 15.65 -9.13
CA GLU A 176 -4.35 16.50 -9.95
C GLU A 176 -2.92 15.96 -10.01
N TYR A 177 -2.23 16.31 -11.09
CA TYR A 177 -0.80 16.08 -11.16
C TYR A 177 -0.07 16.99 -10.15
N SER A 178 1.05 16.50 -9.63
CA SER A 178 1.91 17.23 -8.71
C SER A 178 3.35 16.78 -8.90
N LYS A 179 4.23 17.69 -9.30
CA LYS A 179 5.67 17.45 -9.43
C LYS A 179 6.32 16.95 -8.13
N ALA A 180 5.66 17.16 -7.01
CA ALA A 180 6.17 16.77 -5.71
C ALA A 180 5.87 15.31 -5.34
N GLY A 181 5.25 14.52 -6.23
CA GLY A 181 5.05 13.08 -6.01
C GLY A 181 3.81 12.71 -5.19
N LEU A 182 3.04 13.69 -4.69
CA LEU A 182 1.72 13.53 -4.04
C LEU A 182 0.61 13.07 -5.00
N VAL A 183 1.00 12.56 -6.16
CA VAL A 183 0.10 12.33 -7.27
C VAL A 183 -0.74 11.11 -6.95
N SER A 184 -2.03 11.31 -6.68
CA SER A 184 -3.05 10.23 -6.58
C SER A 184 -3.26 9.56 -5.22
N PHE A 185 -2.85 10.15 -4.08
CA PHE A 185 -3.04 9.51 -2.76
C PHE A 185 -3.64 10.37 -1.64
N PRO A 186 -4.76 11.07 -1.85
CA PRO A 186 -5.33 11.95 -0.84
C PRO A 186 -5.73 11.23 0.44
N ILE A 187 -6.33 10.03 0.37
CA ILE A 187 -6.77 9.32 1.58
C ILE A 187 -5.55 8.78 2.34
N ASN A 188 -4.52 8.29 1.65
CA ASN A 188 -3.28 7.88 2.29
C ASN A 188 -2.59 9.06 2.99
N ALA A 189 -2.61 10.25 2.40
CA ALA A 189 -2.07 11.46 3.03
C ALA A 189 -2.84 11.85 4.31
N ILE A 190 -4.16 11.71 4.32
CA ILE A 190 -5.02 11.91 5.52
C ILE A 190 -4.65 10.88 6.60
N LEU A 191 -4.41 9.63 6.21
CA LEU A 191 -4.18 8.51 7.13
C LEU A 191 -2.72 8.25 7.47
N ASN A 192 -1.77 8.97 6.87
CA ASN A 192 -0.33 8.68 6.97
C ASN A 192 0.14 8.56 8.43
N TRP A 193 -0.22 9.51 9.29
CA TRP A 193 0.16 9.48 10.71
C TRP A 193 -0.72 8.57 11.56
N PRO A 194 -2.06 8.64 11.46
CA PRO A 194 -2.92 7.74 12.23
C PRO A 194 -2.61 6.26 11.99
N MET A 195 -2.37 5.85 10.74
CA MET A 195 -2.05 4.47 10.35
C MET A 195 -0.75 3.95 10.99
N ALA A 196 0.22 4.83 11.24
CA ALA A 196 1.51 4.48 11.83
C ALA A 196 1.49 4.30 13.36
N THR A 197 0.35 4.55 14.01
CA THR A 197 0.19 4.37 15.47
C THR A 197 -0.18 2.93 15.84
N THR A 198 -0.01 2.56 17.11
CA THR A 198 -0.42 1.23 17.60
C THR A 198 -1.90 0.94 17.36
N ALA A 199 -2.78 1.92 17.63
CA ALA A 199 -4.21 1.79 17.41
C ALA A 199 -4.58 1.84 15.92
N GLY A 200 -3.86 2.61 15.10
CA GLY A 200 -3.98 2.61 13.65
C GLY A 200 -3.66 1.24 13.05
N PHE A 201 -2.52 0.67 13.43
CA PHE A 201 -2.12 -0.68 13.04
C PHE A 201 -3.21 -1.71 13.36
N ALA A 202 -3.77 -1.66 14.57
CA ALA A 202 -4.85 -2.56 14.98
C ALA A 202 -6.17 -2.31 14.22
N ALA A 203 -6.55 -1.04 14.01
CA ALA A 203 -7.77 -0.68 13.30
C ALA A 203 -7.75 -1.15 11.85
N PHE A 204 -6.66 -0.90 11.14
CA PHE A 204 -6.56 -1.21 9.71
C PHE A 204 -6.24 -2.68 9.42
N LEU A 205 -6.04 -3.50 10.45
CA LEU A 205 -6.07 -4.96 10.36
C LEU A 205 -7.45 -5.55 10.68
N ASP A 206 -8.42 -4.74 11.12
CA ASP A 206 -9.76 -5.22 11.45
C ASP A 206 -10.64 -5.38 10.21
N ASP A 207 -11.27 -6.54 10.06
CA ASP A 207 -12.11 -6.87 8.90
C ASP A 207 -13.31 -5.92 8.73
N LYS A 208 -13.90 -5.43 9.83
CA LYS A 208 -15.03 -4.49 9.74
C LYS A 208 -14.56 -3.13 9.22
N VAL A 209 -13.43 -2.64 9.73
CA VAL A 209 -12.82 -1.39 9.25
C VAL A 209 -12.45 -1.52 7.78
N ASN A 210 -11.80 -2.61 7.38
CA ASN A 210 -11.44 -2.83 5.98
C ASN A 210 -12.66 -2.97 5.05
N THR A 211 -13.75 -3.56 5.52
CA THR A 211 -15.02 -3.59 4.77
C THR A 211 -15.56 -2.17 4.52
N LEU A 212 -15.51 -1.29 5.52
CA LEU A 212 -15.95 0.10 5.39
C LEU A 212 -15.05 0.89 4.42
N PHE A 213 -13.73 0.72 4.53
CA PHE A 213 -12.78 1.36 3.61
C PHE A 213 -12.90 0.81 2.18
N LYS A 214 -13.17 -0.50 2.00
CA LYS A 214 -13.50 -1.07 0.69
C LYS A 214 -14.73 -0.39 0.07
N SER A 215 -15.79 -0.15 0.84
CA SER A 215 -16.98 0.56 0.37
C SER A 215 -16.67 2.00 -0.05
N ILE A 216 -15.83 2.72 0.72
CA ILE A 216 -15.37 4.08 0.39
C ILE A 216 -14.58 4.07 -0.93
N LEU A 217 -13.61 3.16 -1.05
CA LEU A 217 -12.76 3.06 -2.25
C LEU A 217 -13.56 2.67 -3.49
N ASN A 218 -14.50 1.74 -3.37
CA ASN A 218 -15.38 1.36 -4.47
C ASN A 218 -16.29 2.52 -4.91
N TYR A 219 -16.77 3.32 -3.95
CA TYR A 219 -17.60 4.49 -4.27
C TYR A 219 -16.79 5.55 -5.00
N TRP A 220 -15.61 5.88 -4.50
CA TRP A 220 -14.73 6.85 -5.15
C TRP A 220 -14.24 6.36 -6.51
N GLY A 221 -13.93 5.06 -6.64
CA GLY A 221 -13.59 4.42 -7.91
C GLY A 221 -14.66 4.65 -8.97
N LYS A 222 -15.96 4.56 -8.64
CA LYS A 222 -17.05 4.87 -9.58
C LYS A 222 -17.00 6.32 -10.07
N PHE A 223 -16.68 7.27 -9.19
CA PHE A 223 -16.48 8.66 -9.59
C PHE A 223 -15.28 8.80 -10.53
N LEU A 224 -14.15 8.16 -10.20
CA LEU A 224 -12.91 8.19 -10.98
C LEU A 224 -13.01 7.51 -12.35
N SER A 225 -13.90 6.52 -12.50
CA SER A 225 -14.23 5.89 -13.78
C SER A 225 -15.32 6.65 -14.56
N SER A 226 -15.82 7.78 -14.05
CA SER A 226 -16.82 8.61 -14.73
C SER A 226 -16.19 9.81 -15.43
N SER A 227 -16.87 10.36 -16.44
CA SER A 227 -16.43 11.57 -17.14
C SER A 227 -16.36 12.82 -16.25
N ALA A 228 -17.02 12.81 -15.08
CA ALA A 228 -16.94 13.89 -14.10
C ALA A 228 -15.51 14.04 -13.52
N SER A 229 -14.69 12.99 -13.57
CA SER A 229 -13.30 13.01 -13.11
C SER A 229 -12.31 13.62 -14.11
N CYS A 230 -12.71 13.83 -15.38
CA CYS A 230 -11.80 14.28 -16.43
C CYS A 230 -11.29 15.73 -16.26
N TYR A 231 -11.84 16.50 -15.31
CA TYR A 231 -11.47 17.92 -15.17
C TYR A 231 -9.98 18.12 -14.89
N VAL A 232 -9.27 17.13 -14.34
CA VAL A 232 -7.80 17.15 -14.11
C VAL A 232 -6.96 16.71 -15.31
N LEU A 233 -7.61 16.11 -16.33
CA LEU A 233 -6.99 15.68 -17.59
C LEU A 233 -6.91 16.87 -18.55
N ASN A 234 -6.08 17.85 -18.20
CA ASN A 234 -5.96 19.14 -18.88
C ASN A 234 -4.48 19.58 -18.99
N GLU A 235 -4.25 20.70 -19.67
CA GLU A 235 -2.90 21.24 -19.96
C GLU A 235 -2.43 22.31 -18.95
N ASN A 236 -3.06 22.43 -17.78
CA ASN A 236 -2.58 23.31 -16.73
C ASN A 236 -1.11 22.97 -16.43
N PRO A 237 -0.16 23.92 -16.53
CA PRO A 237 1.27 23.61 -16.52
C PRO A 237 1.77 22.88 -15.27
N ARG A 238 1.07 23.02 -14.13
CA ARG A 238 1.50 22.52 -12.81
C ARG A 238 0.63 21.39 -12.27
N HIS A 239 -0.66 21.42 -12.56
CA HIS A 239 -1.66 20.54 -11.95
C HIS A 239 -2.40 19.65 -12.95
N GLY A 240 -2.26 19.94 -14.25
CA GLY A 240 -2.87 19.16 -15.32
C GLY A 240 -2.01 17.97 -15.70
N TRP A 241 -2.65 16.82 -15.96
CA TRP A 241 -1.96 15.60 -16.40
C TRP A 241 -1.36 15.66 -17.80
N PHE A 242 -1.69 16.69 -18.58
CA PHE A 242 -1.08 17.02 -19.87
C PHE A 242 -0.34 18.36 -19.84
N GLY A 243 -0.11 18.91 -18.65
CA GLY A 243 0.67 20.13 -18.46
C GLY A 243 2.17 19.91 -18.55
N GLU A 244 2.92 21.01 -18.58
CA GLU A 244 4.38 21.06 -18.65
C GLU A 244 5.07 20.10 -17.65
N ASP A 245 4.71 20.17 -16.36
CA ASP A 245 5.37 19.35 -15.35
C ASP A 245 5.02 17.85 -15.47
N ALA A 246 3.82 17.51 -15.96
CA ALA A 246 3.40 16.12 -16.17
C ALA A 246 4.08 15.52 -17.39
N MET A 247 4.13 16.26 -18.50
CA MET A 247 4.82 15.84 -19.73
C MET A 247 6.33 15.77 -19.57
N GLN A 248 6.93 16.58 -18.67
CA GLN A 248 8.33 16.41 -18.29
C GLN A 248 8.58 15.09 -17.56
N ALA A 249 7.65 14.64 -16.71
CA ALA A 249 7.78 13.38 -15.97
C ALA A 249 7.40 12.14 -16.80
N MET A 250 6.58 12.32 -17.84
CA MET A 250 6.19 11.27 -18.80
C MET A 250 6.52 11.74 -20.23
N PRO A 251 7.82 11.84 -20.57
CA PRO A 251 8.22 12.28 -21.90
C PRO A 251 7.69 11.31 -22.98
N ASN A 252 7.39 11.82 -24.16
CA ASN A 252 6.86 11.05 -25.30
C ASN A 252 5.51 10.36 -25.01
N PHE A 253 4.71 10.90 -24.08
CA PHE A 253 3.42 10.32 -23.69
C PHE A 253 2.53 9.95 -24.88
N ASP A 254 2.42 10.83 -25.87
CA ASP A 254 1.60 10.63 -27.06
C ASP A 254 2.16 9.59 -28.05
N GLN A 255 3.46 9.35 -28.01
CA GLN A 255 4.13 8.30 -28.79
C GLN A 255 4.03 6.94 -28.09
N GLU A 256 4.08 6.91 -26.75
CA GLU A 256 4.05 5.66 -25.99
C GLU A 256 2.63 5.13 -25.76
N PHE A 257 1.66 6.00 -25.46
CA PHE A 257 0.32 5.58 -25.04
C PHE A 257 -0.74 5.77 -26.13
N LYS A 258 -1.75 4.90 -26.13
CA LYS A 258 -2.94 5.02 -26.98
C LYS A 258 -3.76 6.22 -26.50
N CYS A 259 -3.45 7.39 -27.05
CA CYS A 259 -4.18 8.62 -26.82
C CYS A 259 -4.36 9.41 -28.12
N LYS A 260 -5.16 10.47 -28.05
CA LYS A 260 -5.49 11.36 -29.15
C LYS A 260 -5.27 12.82 -28.72
N PRO A 261 -4.03 13.34 -28.83
CA PRO A 261 -3.66 14.66 -28.29
C PRO A 261 -4.52 15.83 -28.79
N ASN A 262 -5.12 15.70 -29.98
CA ASN A 262 -5.97 16.73 -30.57
C ASN A 262 -7.45 16.65 -30.13
N GLU A 263 -7.82 15.68 -29.30
CA GLU A 263 -9.17 15.55 -28.73
C GLU A 263 -9.20 16.00 -27.26
N LYS A 264 -10.39 16.35 -26.76
CA LYS A 264 -10.58 16.73 -25.35
C LYS A 264 -10.06 15.62 -24.44
N HIS A 265 -9.34 16.00 -23.39
CA HIS A 265 -8.72 15.06 -22.43
C HIS A 265 -7.83 14.01 -23.11
N TYR A 266 -7.24 14.34 -24.26
CA TYR A 266 -6.41 13.44 -25.05
C TYR A 266 -7.15 12.15 -25.47
N GLY A 267 -8.48 12.19 -25.54
CA GLY A 267 -9.35 11.06 -25.88
C GLY A 267 -9.72 10.13 -24.72
N PHE A 268 -9.21 10.38 -23.50
CA PHE A 268 -9.60 9.62 -22.32
C PHE A 268 -10.98 10.02 -21.79
N THR A 269 -11.75 9.03 -21.36
CA THR A 269 -13.16 9.16 -20.96
C THR A 269 -13.37 9.35 -19.46
N SER A 270 -12.36 9.04 -18.66
CA SER A 270 -12.32 9.20 -17.21
C SER A 270 -10.87 9.29 -16.72
N TRP A 271 -10.67 9.65 -15.45
CA TRP A 271 -9.35 9.60 -14.83
C TRP A 271 -8.81 8.17 -14.77
N ASP A 272 -9.67 7.19 -14.44
CA ASP A 272 -9.28 5.79 -14.36
C ASP A 272 -8.90 5.20 -15.73
N ASP A 273 -9.56 5.63 -16.82
CA ASP A 273 -9.18 5.31 -18.21
C ASP A 273 -7.77 5.84 -18.55
N PHE A 274 -7.46 7.08 -18.14
CA PHE A 274 -6.10 7.63 -18.23
C PHE A 274 -5.09 6.87 -17.36
N PHE A 275 -5.49 6.48 -16.16
CA PHE A 275 -4.61 5.79 -15.22
C PHE A 275 -4.24 4.38 -15.72
N THR A 276 -5.23 3.66 -16.23
CA THR A 276 -5.12 2.32 -16.83
C THR A 276 -4.80 2.37 -18.32
N ARG A 277 -4.31 3.51 -18.84
CA ARG A 277 -3.93 3.74 -20.24
C ARG A 277 -3.11 2.60 -20.83
N GLU A 278 -3.33 2.33 -22.11
CA GLU A 278 -2.60 1.31 -22.87
C GLU A 278 -1.38 1.89 -23.58
N PHE A 279 -0.29 1.11 -23.65
CA PHE A 279 0.77 1.38 -24.61
C PHE A 279 0.25 1.22 -26.05
N ARG A 280 0.78 2.01 -26.99
CA ARG A 280 0.64 1.74 -28.42
C ARG A 280 1.33 0.42 -28.76
N ASP A 281 0.89 -0.20 -29.85
CA ASP A 281 1.44 -1.48 -30.31
C ASP A 281 2.95 -1.33 -30.63
N GLY A 282 3.74 -2.30 -30.18
CA GLY A 282 5.19 -2.33 -30.43
C GLY A 282 6.06 -1.49 -29.48
N ILE A 283 5.50 -0.68 -28.59
CA ILE A 283 6.27 0.17 -27.65
C ILE A 283 7.00 -0.64 -26.56
N ARG A 284 6.43 -1.78 -26.18
CA ARG A 284 7.02 -2.74 -25.23
C ARG A 284 6.98 -4.15 -25.85
N PRO A 285 7.93 -4.50 -26.73
CA PRO A 285 8.01 -5.85 -27.27
C PRO A 285 8.45 -6.83 -26.17
N VAL A 286 8.02 -8.09 -26.26
CA VAL A 286 8.49 -9.15 -25.36
C VAL A 286 9.94 -9.45 -25.68
N GLU A 287 10.80 -9.42 -24.67
CA GLU A 287 12.20 -9.81 -24.82
C GLU A 287 12.33 -11.33 -24.87
N SER A 288 13.03 -11.84 -25.88
CA SER A 288 13.17 -13.28 -26.17
C SER A 288 11.81 -14.01 -26.19
N PRO A 289 10.89 -13.64 -27.10
CA PRO A 289 9.51 -14.12 -27.09
C PRO A 289 9.41 -15.65 -27.25
N ASP A 290 10.34 -16.27 -27.97
CA ASP A 290 10.35 -17.71 -28.27
C ASP A 290 11.22 -18.55 -27.30
N ASP A 291 11.78 -17.93 -26.25
CA ASP A 291 12.61 -18.60 -25.26
C ASP A 291 11.87 -18.73 -23.91
N ASP A 292 11.24 -19.87 -23.67
CA ASP A 292 10.50 -20.13 -22.44
C ASP A 292 11.39 -20.33 -21.20
N SER A 293 12.73 -20.30 -21.33
CA SER A 293 13.64 -20.20 -20.17
C SER A 293 13.71 -18.79 -19.59
N ILE A 294 13.23 -17.78 -20.32
CA ILE A 294 13.26 -16.38 -19.91
C ILE A 294 11.95 -15.99 -19.24
N VAL A 295 12.06 -15.49 -18.00
CA VAL A 295 10.96 -14.86 -17.26
C VAL A 295 10.93 -13.38 -17.61
N ALA A 296 9.79 -12.92 -18.12
CA ALA A 296 9.55 -11.52 -18.43
C ALA A 296 9.08 -10.73 -17.20
N ASN A 297 9.39 -9.44 -17.18
CA ASN A 297 8.91 -8.51 -16.18
C ASN A 297 7.39 -8.36 -16.34
N ALA A 298 6.64 -8.70 -15.29
CA ALA A 298 5.19 -8.69 -15.37
C ALA A 298 4.61 -7.27 -15.37
N CYS A 299 5.32 -6.29 -14.82
CA CYS A 299 4.86 -4.90 -14.68
C CYS A 299 5.94 -3.90 -15.13
N GLU A 300 5.55 -2.67 -15.44
CA GLU A 300 6.49 -1.55 -15.63
C GLU A 300 6.93 -1.09 -14.22
N SER A 301 8.01 -1.68 -13.71
CA SER A 301 8.26 -1.74 -12.27
C SER A 301 9.73 -1.80 -11.88
N ALA A 302 10.06 -1.31 -10.70
CA ALA A 302 11.40 -1.37 -10.13
C ALA A 302 11.57 -2.54 -9.14
N PRO A 303 12.68 -3.30 -9.19
CA PRO A 303 12.98 -4.38 -8.24
C PRO A 303 13.08 -3.88 -6.80
N TYR A 304 12.32 -4.49 -5.89
CA TYR A 304 12.35 -4.16 -4.46
C TYR A 304 13.11 -5.20 -3.64
N GLN A 305 12.79 -6.48 -3.80
CA GLN A 305 13.39 -7.53 -2.98
C GLN A 305 13.39 -8.87 -3.71
N ILE A 306 14.43 -9.67 -3.47
CA ILE A 306 14.51 -11.07 -3.86
C ILE A 306 14.78 -11.87 -2.60
N SER A 307 13.93 -12.86 -2.30
CA SER A 307 14.06 -13.72 -1.12
C SER A 307 13.99 -15.17 -1.55
N THR A 308 15.01 -15.95 -1.17
CA THR A 308 15.09 -17.39 -1.41
C THR A 308 14.80 -18.16 -0.11
N ALA A 309 14.50 -19.46 -0.22
CA ALA A 309 14.20 -20.32 0.92
C ALA A 309 13.06 -19.77 1.80
N VAL A 310 12.03 -19.19 1.16
CA VAL A 310 10.91 -18.54 1.86
C VAL A 310 10.10 -19.57 2.64
N LYS A 311 9.73 -19.24 3.88
CA LYS A 311 9.03 -20.15 4.77
C LYS A 311 7.52 -20.17 4.51
N HIS A 312 6.88 -21.25 4.93
CA HIS A 312 5.42 -21.31 5.02
C HIS A 312 4.88 -20.20 5.95
N ARG A 313 5.54 -20.00 7.10
CA ARG A 313 5.28 -18.93 8.09
C ARG A 313 6.59 -18.31 8.57
N ASP A 314 6.66 -16.98 8.57
CA ASP A 314 7.78 -16.22 9.10
C ASP A 314 7.30 -15.01 9.92
N PHE A 315 8.24 -14.38 10.62
CA PHE A 315 8.00 -13.13 11.35
C PHE A 315 7.99 -11.97 10.37
N PHE A 316 6.82 -11.66 9.84
CA PHE A 316 6.67 -10.64 8.79
C PHE A 316 6.39 -9.23 9.33
N TRP A 317 6.02 -9.10 10.60
CA TRP A 317 5.73 -7.81 11.24
C TRP A 317 6.99 -7.02 11.63
N ILE A 318 8.15 -7.67 11.79
CA ILE A 318 9.41 -7.05 12.21
C ILE A 318 10.08 -6.26 11.07
N LYS A 319 10.90 -5.25 11.40
CA LYS A 319 11.60 -4.31 10.49
C LYS A 319 12.15 -4.86 9.15
N HIS A 320 12.53 -6.13 9.08
CA HIS A 320 13.06 -6.77 7.86
C HIS A 320 12.01 -7.45 6.96
N GLN A 321 10.73 -7.43 7.36
CA GLN A 321 9.56 -7.73 6.54
C GLN A 321 9.67 -9.04 5.72
N ARG A 322 9.88 -10.18 6.40
CA ARG A 322 9.99 -11.50 5.74
C ARG A 322 8.66 -11.96 5.15
N TYR A 323 8.69 -12.90 4.21
CA TYR A 323 7.50 -13.45 3.55
C TYR A 323 7.01 -14.75 4.21
N SER A 324 5.69 -14.90 4.36
CA SER A 324 5.01 -16.16 4.74
C SER A 324 4.10 -16.57 3.60
N LEU A 325 4.40 -17.69 2.98
CA LEU A 325 3.66 -18.16 1.82
C LEU A 325 2.22 -18.53 2.16
N ASP A 326 1.96 -19.03 3.37
CA ASP A 326 0.60 -19.34 3.83
C ASP A 326 -0.30 -18.10 3.78
N PHE A 327 0.16 -16.97 4.30
CA PHE A 327 -0.66 -15.75 4.34
C PHE A 327 -0.76 -15.10 2.96
N ILE A 328 0.36 -14.98 2.24
CA ILE A 328 0.39 -14.40 0.88
C ILE A 328 -0.57 -15.16 -0.05
N LEU A 329 -0.56 -16.50 0.01
CA LEU A 329 -1.37 -17.37 -0.85
C LEU A 329 -2.72 -17.75 -0.23
N ASN A 330 -3.21 -16.92 0.70
CA ASN A 330 -4.54 -17.01 1.33
C ASN A 330 -4.88 -18.40 1.90
N MET A 331 -3.91 -19.01 2.60
CA MET A 331 -4.02 -20.33 3.23
C MET A 331 -4.35 -21.45 2.24
N SER A 332 -4.14 -21.24 0.93
CA SER A 332 -4.37 -22.23 -0.11
C SER A 332 -3.48 -23.46 0.09
N ASP A 333 -4.03 -24.66 -0.12
CA ASP A 333 -3.23 -25.89 -0.12
C ASP A 333 -2.13 -25.88 -1.19
N LEU A 334 -2.28 -25.08 -2.26
CA LEU A 334 -1.26 -24.88 -3.28
C LEU A 334 0.00 -24.22 -2.72
N ALA A 335 -0.10 -23.44 -1.62
CA ALA A 335 1.05 -22.78 -0.99
C ALA A 335 2.16 -23.76 -0.62
N LYS A 336 1.80 -25.00 -0.26
CA LYS A 336 2.73 -26.08 0.08
C LYS A 336 3.75 -26.38 -1.02
N GLN A 337 3.37 -26.19 -2.29
CA GLN A 337 4.27 -26.40 -3.42
C GLN A 337 5.37 -25.33 -3.52
N PHE A 338 5.19 -24.18 -2.87
CA PHE A 338 6.12 -23.05 -2.92
C PHE A 338 7.02 -22.97 -1.69
N TYR A 339 6.85 -23.84 -0.68
CA TYR A 339 7.65 -23.79 0.55
C TYR A 339 9.14 -24.00 0.26
N GLY A 340 9.98 -23.11 0.77
CA GLY A 340 11.41 -23.08 0.45
C GLY A 340 11.71 -22.44 -0.92
N GLY A 341 10.70 -21.94 -1.60
CA GLY A 341 10.79 -21.30 -2.91
C GLY A 341 11.42 -19.91 -2.89
N THR A 342 11.30 -19.24 -4.03
CA THR A 342 11.87 -17.92 -4.26
C THR A 342 10.77 -16.90 -4.58
N VAL A 343 10.86 -15.74 -3.95
CA VAL A 343 9.97 -14.59 -4.16
C VAL A 343 10.77 -13.44 -4.75
N TYR A 344 10.28 -12.89 -5.86
CA TYR A 344 10.70 -11.61 -6.42
C TYR A 344 9.57 -10.59 -6.19
N GLN A 345 9.87 -9.50 -5.51
CA GLN A 345 8.97 -8.38 -5.33
C GLN A 345 9.46 -7.17 -6.12
N ALA A 346 8.55 -6.55 -6.86
CA ALA A 346 8.78 -5.29 -7.54
C ALA A 346 7.58 -4.35 -7.40
N PHE A 347 7.81 -3.10 -7.77
CA PHE A 347 6.95 -1.98 -7.42
C PHE A 347 6.73 -1.06 -8.62
N LEU A 348 5.51 -0.57 -8.79
CA LEU A 348 5.14 0.35 -9.86
C LEU A 348 5.17 1.77 -9.34
N ARG A 349 5.51 2.80 -10.12
CA ARG A 349 5.37 4.23 -9.70
C ARG A 349 4.02 4.79 -10.12
N ALA A 350 3.59 5.93 -9.57
CA ALA A 350 2.31 6.58 -9.93
C ALA A 350 2.19 6.90 -11.41
N THR A 351 3.31 7.25 -12.03
CA THR A 351 3.41 7.54 -13.46
C THR A 351 3.71 6.32 -14.31
N SER A 352 3.91 5.14 -13.70
CA SER A 352 4.12 3.89 -14.44
C SER A 352 2.85 3.41 -15.14
N TYR A 353 3.03 2.42 -15.98
CA TYR A 353 1.95 1.66 -16.58
C TYR A 353 1.44 0.61 -15.59
N HIS A 354 0.14 0.63 -15.29
CA HIS A 354 -0.47 -0.15 -14.18
C HIS A 354 -1.21 -1.41 -14.62
N ARG A 355 -1.03 -1.85 -15.87
CA ARG A 355 -1.46 -3.19 -16.27
C ARG A 355 -0.32 -4.18 -16.13
N PHE A 356 -0.67 -5.39 -15.74
CA PHE A 356 0.29 -6.47 -15.50
C PHE A 356 0.09 -7.61 -16.49
N HIS A 357 1.20 -8.25 -16.84
CA HIS A 357 1.34 -9.18 -17.94
C HIS A 357 1.93 -10.51 -17.49
N SER A 358 1.66 -11.57 -18.27
CA SER A 358 2.15 -12.90 -17.97
C SER A 358 3.67 -12.95 -18.06
N PRO A 359 4.37 -13.33 -16.98
CA PRO A 359 5.83 -13.42 -17.00
C PRO A 359 6.34 -14.63 -17.80
N VAL A 360 5.47 -15.61 -18.07
CA VAL A 360 5.78 -16.87 -18.77
C VAL A 360 4.62 -17.28 -19.70
N SER A 361 4.89 -18.12 -20.70
CA SER A 361 3.85 -18.81 -21.46
C SER A 361 3.30 -19.97 -20.62
N GLY A 362 2.00 -20.22 -20.69
CA GLY A 362 1.39 -21.29 -19.91
C GLY A 362 -0.13 -21.31 -19.91
N THR A 363 -0.67 -22.00 -18.91
CA THR A 363 -2.11 -22.10 -18.66
C THR A 363 -2.44 -21.49 -17.31
N ILE A 364 -3.45 -20.63 -17.25
CA ILE A 364 -3.97 -20.14 -15.97
C ILE A 364 -4.56 -21.32 -15.22
N TYR A 365 -3.98 -21.64 -14.07
CA TYR A 365 -4.36 -22.79 -13.25
C TYR A 365 -5.48 -22.44 -12.28
N LYS A 366 -5.36 -21.30 -11.61
CA LYS A 366 -6.33 -20.78 -10.64
C LYS A 366 -6.17 -19.26 -10.53
N THR A 367 -7.28 -18.55 -10.35
CA THR A 367 -7.26 -17.13 -9.97
C THR A 367 -8.02 -16.92 -8.65
N GLU A 368 -7.63 -15.89 -7.90
CA GLU A 368 -8.30 -15.54 -6.64
C GLU A 368 -8.18 -14.05 -6.37
N LEU A 369 -9.28 -13.41 -5.98
CA LEU A 369 -9.27 -12.06 -5.41
C LEU A 369 -9.49 -12.17 -3.90
N VAL A 370 -8.57 -11.62 -3.14
CA VAL A 370 -8.56 -11.70 -1.69
C VAL A 370 -8.75 -10.31 -1.11
N ASP A 371 -9.81 -10.15 -0.34
CA ASP A 371 -10.01 -8.96 0.49
C ASP A 371 -8.96 -8.92 1.60
N GLY A 372 -8.54 -7.73 1.99
CA GLY A 372 -7.53 -7.56 3.01
C GLY A 372 -7.45 -6.13 3.50
N SER A 373 -6.32 -5.78 4.09
CA SER A 373 -6.03 -4.42 4.50
C SER A 373 -5.89 -3.49 3.31
N TYR A 374 -6.43 -2.28 3.46
CA TYR A 374 -6.23 -1.17 2.52
C TYR A 374 -5.16 -0.22 3.03
N TYR A 375 -5.27 0.23 4.28
CA TYR A 375 -4.40 1.25 4.87
C TYR A 375 -3.65 0.70 6.08
N SER A 376 -2.73 -0.24 5.90
CA SER A 376 -1.90 -0.74 7.01
C SER A 376 -0.41 -0.57 6.74
N ALA A 377 0.31 -0.19 7.79
CA ALA A 377 1.76 -0.11 7.83
C ALA A 377 2.23 -0.73 9.15
N THR A 378 3.40 -1.37 9.16
CA THR A 378 3.94 -1.90 10.41
C THR A 378 4.51 -0.78 11.28
N HIS A 379 4.20 -0.78 12.57
CA HIS A 379 4.80 0.15 13.53
C HIS A 379 6.26 -0.21 13.88
N ASP A 380 6.76 -1.39 13.47
CA ASP A 380 8.15 -1.83 13.73
C ASP A 380 9.17 -1.17 12.79
N ILE A 381 8.71 -0.45 11.76
CA ILE A 381 9.53 0.44 10.96
C ILE A 381 9.38 1.85 11.50
N GLN A 382 10.42 2.32 12.19
CA GLN A 382 10.51 3.72 12.59
C GLN A 382 10.76 4.62 11.38
N ASP A 383 10.18 5.81 11.42
CA ASP A 383 10.39 6.88 10.44
C ASP A 383 10.11 6.48 8.99
N ASP A 384 9.07 5.66 8.73
CA ASP A 384 8.51 5.54 7.38
C ASP A 384 7.88 6.89 7.00
N PRO A 385 8.54 7.72 6.18
CA PRO A 385 8.13 9.12 5.96
C PRO A 385 6.76 9.18 5.27
N ALA A 386 6.33 8.07 4.68
CA ALA A 386 5.19 8.01 3.79
C ALA A 386 4.67 6.57 3.80
N SER A 387 4.01 6.19 4.89
CA SER A 387 3.52 4.83 5.06
C SER A 387 2.53 4.47 3.93
N PRO A 388 2.52 3.22 3.43
CA PRO A 388 3.35 2.07 3.81
C PRO A 388 4.59 1.87 2.90
N ASN A 389 5.35 2.92 2.54
CA ASN A 389 6.47 2.82 1.59
C ASN A 389 7.56 1.83 2.01
N MET A 390 7.87 1.75 3.30
CA MET A 390 8.90 0.84 3.82
C MET A 390 8.32 -0.51 4.27
N SER A 391 7.00 -0.60 4.46
CA SER A 391 6.27 -1.79 4.92
C SER A 391 5.90 -2.79 3.81
N ARG A 392 6.56 -2.72 2.64
CA ARG A 392 6.18 -3.46 1.42
C ARG A 392 6.21 -4.99 1.54
N GLY A 393 7.14 -5.55 2.33
CA GLY A 393 7.17 -6.99 2.59
C GLY A 393 6.05 -7.45 3.54
N TYR A 394 5.62 -6.59 4.46
CA TYR A 394 4.51 -6.88 5.38
C TYR A 394 3.17 -6.83 4.69
N ILE A 395 2.89 -5.77 3.91
CA ILE A 395 1.60 -5.60 3.25
C ILE A 395 1.32 -6.73 2.25
N ALA A 396 2.35 -7.39 1.71
CA ALA A 396 2.18 -8.55 0.83
C ALA A 396 1.36 -9.69 1.45
N GLN A 397 1.27 -9.72 2.78
CA GLN A 397 0.64 -10.81 3.53
C GLN A 397 -0.77 -10.45 4.01
N VAL A 398 -1.05 -9.15 4.15
CA VAL A 398 -2.28 -8.67 4.80
C VAL A 398 -3.15 -7.84 3.87
N ALA A 399 -2.58 -7.23 2.82
CA ALA A 399 -3.31 -6.33 1.95
C ALA A 399 -4.24 -7.07 0.97
N ALA A 400 -5.22 -6.34 0.45
CA ALA A 400 -6.04 -6.81 -0.65
C ALA A 400 -5.16 -7.17 -1.86
N ARG A 401 -5.40 -8.33 -2.48
CA ARG A 401 -4.49 -8.88 -3.50
C ARG A 401 -5.20 -9.78 -4.50
N GLY A 402 -4.68 -9.82 -5.72
CA GLY A 402 -5.04 -10.80 -6.75
C GLY A 402 -3.97 -11.88 -6.85
N ILE A 403 -4.36 -13.15 -6.87
CA ILE A 403 -3.46 -14.30 -6.94
C ILE A 403 -3.75 -15.03 -8.26
N ILE A 404 -2.73 -15.21 -9.09
CA ILE A 404 -2.83 -15.91 -10.38
C ILE A 404 -1.78 -17.02 -10.39
N TYR A 405 -2.25 -18.26 -10.31
CA TYR A 405 -1.42 -19.44 -10.49
C TYR A 405 -1.32 -19.75 -11.98
N ILE A 406 -0.10 -19.88 -12.48
CA ILE A 406 0.19 -20.15 -13.89
C ILE A 406 0.96 -21.47 -13.95
N GLN A 407 0.39 -22.47 -14.62
CA GLN A 407 1.13 -23.65 -15.00
C GLN A 407 1.94 -23.30 -16.25
N ALA A 408 3.23 -23.01 -16.07
CA ALA A 408 4.11 -22.65 -17.18
C ALA A 408 4.27 -23.82 -18.15
N ASP A 409 4.39 -23.50 -19.45
CA ASP A 409 4.69 -24.48 -20.49
C ASP A 409 6.14 -25.01 -20.36
N ASN A 410 7.05 -24.22 -19.78
CA ASN A 410 8.37 -24.68 -19.39
C ASN A 410 8.29 -25.55 -18.11
N PRO A 411 8.61 -26.86 -18.19
CA PRO A 411 8.51 -27.76 -17.06
C PRO A 411 9.51 -27.45 -15.93
N ASP A 412 10.64 -26.79 -16.22
CA ASP A 412 11.63 -26.38 -15.20
C ASP A 412 11.09 -25.25 -14.31
N ILE A 413 10.05 -24.53 -14.76
CA ILE A 413 9.28 -23.58 -13.93
C ILE A 413 8.12 -24.32 -13.28
N GLY A 414 7.33 -25.02 -14.10
CA GLY A 414 6.08 -25.64 -13.72
C GLY A 414 5.09 -24.62 -13.12
N LEU A 415 4.45 -24.96 -11.99
CA LEU A 415 3.51 -24.04 -11.35
C LEU A 415 4.25 -22.84 -10.74
N MET A 416 3.86 -21.61 -11.12
CA MET A 416 4.32 -20.36 -10.52
C MET A 416 3.14 -19.48 -10.12
N CYS A 417 3.37 -18.49 -9.25
CA CYS A 417 2.33 -17.54 -8.85
C CYS A 417 2.71 -16.10 -9.16
N PHE A 418 1.84 -15.38 -9.85
CA PHE A 418 1.84 -13.92 -9.90
C PHE A 418 0.87 -13.42 -8.82
N VAL A 419 1.29 -12.45 -8.00
CA VAL A 419 0.44 -11.86 -6.97
C VAL A 419 0.43 -10.35 -7.12
N SER A 420 -0.70 -9.75 -7.51
CA SER A 420 -0.89 -8.30 -7.48
C SER A 420 -1.28 -7.88 -6.07
N ILE A 421 -0.63 -6.87 -5.50
CA ILE A 421 -0.85 -6.42 -4.11
C ILE A 421 -1.24 -4.95 -4.11
N GLY A 422 -2.40 -4.69 -3.51
CA GLY A 422 -2.89 -3.34 -3.31
C GLY A 422 -2.14 -2.59 -2.21
N MET A 423 -2.01 -1.27 -2.37
CA MET A 423 -1.44 -0.40 -1.33
C MET A 423 -2.32 0.84 -1.15
N SER A 424 -2.80 1.08 0.06
CA SER A 424 -3.63 2.26 0.38
C SER A 424 -4.90 2.32 -0.51
N GLU A 425 -5.19 3.46 -1.13
CA GLU A 425 -6.32 3.63 -2.05
C GLU A 425 -6.24 2.80 -3.35
N VAL A 426 -5.16 2.05 -3.53
CA VAL A 426 -4.78 1.35 -4.76
C VAL A 426 -4.92 -0.13 -4.55
N SER A 427 -6.13 -0.48 -4.17
CA SER A 427 -6.37 -1.84 -3.71
C SER A 427 -7.34 -2.58 -4.61
N SER A 428 -7.75 -1.92 -5.69
CA SER A 428 -8.52 -2.50 -6.78
C SER A 428 -7.61 -3.33 -7.65
N ASN A 429 -7.71 -4.65 -7.49
CA ASN A 429 -7.05 -5.63 -8.32
C ASN A 429 -8.08 -6.18 -9.31
N GLU A 430 -7.91 -5.89 -10.60
CA GLU A 430 -8.70 -6.52 -11.66
C GLU A 430 -7.90 -7.64 -12.31
N ILE A 431 -8.44 -8.86 -12.32
CA ILE A 431 -7.91 -9.99 -13.08
C ILE A 431 -8.79 -10.17 -14.31
N THR A 432 -8.20 -10.14 -15.50
CA THR A 432 -8.91 -10.22 -16.79
C THR A 432 -8.80 -11.58 -17.47
N VAL A 433 -8.13 -12.55 -16.83
CA VAL A 433 -7.98 -13.92 -17.31
C VAL A 433 -8.74 -14.90 -16.42
N GLU A 434 -9.18 -16.01 -17.01
CA GLU A 434 -9.94 -17.05 -16.33
C GLU A 434 -9.15 -18.36 -16.22
N GLU A 435 -9.58 -19.24 -15.31
CA GLU A 435 -9.00 -20.57 -15.22
C GLU A 435 -9.09 -21.31 -16.57
N LYS A 436 -8.01 -22.01 -16.91
CA LYS A 436 -7.80 -22.75 -18.18
C LYS A 436 -7.47 -21.89 -19.39
N ASP A 437 -7.46 -20.57 -19.28
CA ASP A 437 -6.96 -19.72 -20.36
C ASP A 437 -5.51 -20.05 -20.70
N LYS A 438 -5.20 -20.07 -21.99
CA LYS A 438 -3.83 -20.16 -22.50
C LYS A 438 -3.30 -18.76 -22.70
N VAL A 439 -2.15 -18.47 -22.09
CA VAL A 439 -1.47 -17.17 -22.20
C VAL A 439 -0.07 -17.38 -22.73
N LYS A 440 0.39 -16.46 -23.57
CA LYS A 440 1.79 -16.33 -23.96
C LYS A 440 2.51 -15.37 -23.01
N LYS A 441 3.82 -15.55 -22.88
CA LYS A 441 4.67 -14.57 -22.20
C LYS A 441 4.43 -13.16 -22.77
N GLY A 442 4.06 -12.23 -21.91
CA GLY A 442 3.73 -10.85 -22.26
C GLY A 442 2.25 -10.56 -22.55
N ASP A 443 1.36 -11.55 -22.53
CA ASP A 443 -0.09 -11.31 -22.61
C ASP A 443 -0.60 -10.62 -21.34
N GLN A 444 -1.65 -9.80 -21.44
CA GLN A 444 -2.19 -9.08 -20.29
C GLN A 444 -2.92 -10.05 -19.35
N LEU A 445 -2.66 -9.96 -18.05
CA LEU A 445 -3.35 -10.73 -17.01
C LEU A 445 -4.40 -9.91 -16.25
N GLY A 446 -4.23 -8.58 -16.22
CA GLY A 446 -5.12 -7.68 -15.49
C GLY A 446 -4.51 -6.30 -15.27
N MET A 447 -5.07 -5.54 -14.34
CA MET A 447 -4.57 -4.20 -13.98
C MET A 447 -4.90 -3.78 -12.55
N PHE A 448 -4.14 -2.80 -12.07
CA PHE A 448 -4.51 -2.02 -10.89
C PHE A 448 -5.34 -0.83 -11.34
N HIS A 449 -6.47 -0.62 -10.68
CA HIS A 449 -7.18 0.66 -10.78
C HIS A 449 -6.67 1.60 -9.70
N PHE A 450 -6.67 2.88 -10.05
CA PHE A 450 -6.33 4.01 -9.19
C PHE A 450 -5.14 3.83 -8.23
N GLY A 451 -3.95 4.23 -8.69
CA GLY A 451 -2.76 4.57 -7.90
C GLY A 451 -1.69 3.47 -7.75
N GLY A 452 -0.88 3.50 -6.70
CA GLY A 452 0.29 2.68 -6.47
C GLY A 452 0.24 1.27 -5.88
N SER A 453 1.03 0.37 -6.46
CA SER A 453 0.96 -1.06 -6.14
C SER A 453 2.32 -1.74 -6.17
N THR A 454 2.34 -2.95 -5.61
CA THR A 454 3.47 -3.88 -5.68
C THR A 454 2.97 -5.23 -6.18
N TYR A 455 3.88 -6.09 -6.63
CA TYR A 455 3.53 -7.44 -7.02
C TYR A 455 4.65 -8.42 -6.69
N LEU A 456 4.28 -9.70 -6.63
CA LEU A 456 5.20 -10.82 -6.43
C LEU A 456 5.21 -11.74 -7.65
N LEU A 457 6.38 -12.29 -7.94
CA LEU A 457 6.54 -13.56 -8.63
C LEU A 457 7.05 -14.60 -7.63
N ILE A 458 6.36 -15.74 -7.53
CA ILE A 458 6.68 -16.81 -6.59
C ILE A 458 6.96 -18.09 -7.36
N PHE A 459 8.13 -18.67 -7.11
CA PHE A 459 8.64 -19.87 -7.76
C PHE A 459 8.82 -21.00 -6.74
N ARG A 460 8.60 -22.24 -7.18
CA ARG A 460 8.78 -23.46 -6.37
C ARG A 460 10.27 -23.69 -6.01
N PRO A 461 10.59 -24.40 -4.91
CA PRO A 461 11.97 -24.58 -4.45
C PRO A 461 12.91 -25.26 -5.46
N GLU A 462 12.39 -26.08 -6.35
CA GLU A 462 13.16 -26.77 -7.39
C GLU A 462 13.57 -25.87 -8.58
N VAL A 463 12.99 -24.67 -8.70
CA VAL A 463 13.26 -23.80 -9.85
C VAL A 463 14.64 -23.16 -9.72
N ASN A 464 15.57 -23.56 -10.61
CA ASN A 464 16.90 -22.98 -10.69
C ASN A 464 16.87 -21.64 -11.45
N ILE A 465 16.50 -20.57 -10.75
CA ILE A 465 16.29 -19.24 -11.31
C ILE A 465 17.43 -18.28 -11.00
N LYS A 466 17.91 -17.56 -12.01
CA LYS A 466 18.89 -16.47 -11.88
C LYS A 466 18.26 -15.15 -12.32
N PHE A 467 18.10 -14.23 -11.38
CA PHE A 467 17.55 -12.89 -11.64
C PHE A 467 18.56 -11.97 -12.35
N ASP A 468 18.03 -11.13 -13.24
CA ASP A 468 18.68 -10.03 -13.91
C ASP A 468 17.95 -8.73 -13.55
N THR A 469 18.48 -8.04 -12.54
CA THR A 469 17.96 -6.75 -12.07
C THR A 469 18.51 -5.58 -12.88
N ARG A 470 19.09 -5.83 -14.07
CA ARG A 470 19.72 -4.82 -14.95
C ARG A 470 20.81 -4.01 -14.26
N GLY A 471 21.59 -4.67 -13.42
CA GLY A 471 22.68 -4.06 -12.65
C GLY A 471 22.23 -3.29 -11.41
N GLN A 472 20.94 -3.33 -11.07
CA GLN A 472 20.39 -2.65 -9.90
C GLN A 472 20.43 -3.56 -8.67
N MET A 473 20.70 -2.99 -7.50
CA MET A 473 20.51 -3.68 -6.23
C MET A 473 19.08 -3.44 -5.76
N PRO A 474 18.23 -4.48 -5.62
CA PRO A 474 16.84 -4.32 -5.18
C PRO A 474 16.71 -3.47 -3.90
N GLY A 475 15.76 -2.55 -3.90
CA GLY A 475 15.54 -1.64 -2.77
C GLY A 475 14.58 -0.50 -3.12
N LEU A 476 14.61 0.57 -2.32
CA LEU A 476 13.75 1.75 -2.52
C LEU A 476 14.27 2.72 -3.60
N ASP A 477 15.55 2.61 -3.97
CA ASP A 477 16.22 3.53 -4.90
C ASP A 477 16.41 2.94 -6.31
N THR A 478 15.73 1.84 -6.63
CA THR A 478 15.82 1.17 -7.95
C THR A 478 14.90 1.82 -8.98
N GLU A 479 15.32 1.93 -10.23
CA GLU A 479 14.54 2.44 -11.35
C GLU A 479 13.67 1.35 -12.01
N ASN A 480 12.65 1.78 -12.77
CA ASN A 480 11.79 0.88 -13.52
C ASN A 480 12.59 0.02 -14.51
N ILE A 481 12.31 -1.27 -14.47
CA ILE A 481 12.58 -2.18 -15.57
C ILE A 481 11.31 -2.20 -16.44
N PRO A 482 11.42 -2.07 -17.78
CA PRO A 482 10.28 -2.11 -18.68
C PRO A 482 9.45 -3.37 -18.54
N VAL A 483 8.12 -3.25 -18.65
CA VAL A 483 7.24 -4.42 -18.73
C VAL A 483 7.62 -5.28 -19.95
N LYS A 484 7.48 -6.60 -19.83
CA LYS A 484 7.83 -7.60 -20.86
C LYS A 484 9.33 -7.75 -21.18
N SER A 485 10.21 -6.99 -20.53
CA SER A 485 11.66 -7.19 -20.63
C SER A 485 12.13 -8.37 -19.77
N LYS A 486 13.30 -8.93 -20.04
CA LYS A 486 13.87 -10.03 -19.25
C LYS A 486 14.19 -9.57 -17.82
N ILE A 487 13.78 -10.38 -16.82
CA ILE A 487 14.16 -10.23 -15.40
C ILE A 487 14.75 -11.48 -14.77
N ALA A 488 14.64 -12.65 -15.42
CA ALA A 488 15.33 -13.84 -14.97
C ALA A 488 15.54 -14.86 -16.09
N THR A 489 16.49 -15.76 -15.88
CA THR A 489 16.66 -16.99 -16.66
C THR A 489 16.50 -18.19 -15.76
N VAL A 490 15.73 -19.16 -16.21
CA VAL A 490 15.54 -20.46 -15.57
C VAL A 490 16.46 -21.46 -16.24
N HIS A 491 17.15 -22.24 -15.42
CA HIS A 491 18.04 -23.30 -15.86
C HIS A 491 17.41 -24.66 -15.55
N PRO A 492 17.79 -25.72 -16.28
CA PRO A 492 17.36 -27.07 -15.94
C PRO A 492 17.68 -27.40 -14.48
N ALA A 493 16.78 -28.13 -13.83
CA ALA A 493 17.01 -28.64 -12.48
C ALA A 493 18.30 -29.50 -12.46
N ILE A 494 19.12 -29.31 -11.42
CA ILE A 494 20.40 -30.04 -11.24
C ILE A 494 20.13 -31.41 -10.65
#